data_AF-A0A382QFA8-F1
#
_entry.id   AF-A0A382QFA8-F1
#
_cell.length_a   1.000
_cell.length_b   1.000
_cell.length_c   1.000
_cell.angle_alpha   90.00
_cell.angle_beta   90.00
_cell.angle_gamma   90.00
#
_symmetry.space_group_name_H-M   'P 1'
#
loop_
_entity.id
_entity.type
_entity.pdbx_description
1 polymer ?
#
loop_
_entity_poly.entity_id
_entity_poly.type
_entity_poly.pdbx_seq_one_letter_code
_entity_poly.pdbx_strand_id
1 'polypeptide(L)'
;SKIPKSCHICDNVYRYPVDNGSVVTRGVQNLTNRKRLAAILEVNDFLTVIVRQSGEAISVEAALHNLEQEEPLWAKVFEWSKPWALW
;
A
#
# COMPACT_ATOMS: atom_id res chain seq x y z
N SER A 1 1.62 0.05 27.49
CA SER A 1 2.00 -0.31 26.12
C SER A 1 0.93 0.23 25.18
N LYS A 2 1.17 1.34 24.47
CA LYS A 2 0.27 1.81 23.40
C LYS A 2 0.69 1.09 22.13
N ILE A 3 0.15 -0.11 21.90
CA ILE A 3 0.28 -0.76 20.60
C ILE A 3 -0.34 0.23 19.59
N PRO A 4 0.41 0.75 18.61
CA PRO A 4 -0.15 1.66 17.63
C PRO A 4 -1.27 0.93 16.88
N LYS A 5 -2.45 1.55 16.81
CA LYS A 5 -3.55 1.04 15.99
C LYS A 5 -3.07 1.07 14.54
N SER A 6 -2.74 -0.09 13.97
CA SER A 6 -2.44 -0.22 12.55
C SER A 6 -3.70 -0.67 11.81
N CYS A 7 -4.05 0.02 10.72
CA CYS A 7 -5.11 -0.40 9.81
C CYS A 7 -4.46 -1.09 8.62
N HIS A 8 -4.87 -2.33 8.34
CA HIS A 8 -4.42 -3.09 7.18
C HIS A 8 -5.54 -3.04 6.13
N ILE A 9 -5.32 -2.30 5.06
CA ILE A 9 -6.28 -2.19 3.96
C ILE A 9 -5.75 -3.08 2.83
N CYS A 10 -6.31 -4.28 2.73
CA CYS A 10 -6.04 -5.20 1.64
C CYS A 10 -7.03 -4.94 0.52
N ASP A 11 -6.53 -4.45 -0.60
CA ASP A 11 -7.34 -4.13 -1.76
C ASP A 11 -7.02 -5.08 -2.91
N ASN A 12 -8.06 -5.71 -3.45
CA ASN A 12 -7.96 -6.74 -4.48
C ASN A 12 -8.12 -6.11 -5.86
N VAL A 13 -7.00 -5.64 -6.42
CA VAL A 13 -6.94 -5.03 -7.76
C VAL A 13 -6.84 -6.12 -8.83
N TYR A 14 -7.81 -7.03 -8.87
CA TYR A 14 -7.74 -8.23 -9.73
C TYR A 14 -8.37 -8.08 -11.11
N ARG A 15 -8.91 -6.90 -11.49
CA ARG A 15 -9.71 -6.80 -12.72
C ARG A 15 -9.11 -6.03 -13.89
N TYR A 16 -8.18 -5.09 -13.68
CA TYR A 16 -7.60 -4.33 -14.79
C TYR A 16 -6.14 -3.93 -14.53
N PRO A 17 -5.20 -4.20 -15.47
CA PRO A 17 -3.79 -3.80 -15.36
C PRO A 17 -3.57 -2.29 -15.24
N VAL A 18 -4.56 -1.49 -15.63
CA VAL A 18 -4.57 -0.02 -15.57
C VAL A 18 -5.15 0.52 -14.27
N ASP A 19 -5.64 -0.34 -13.38
CA ASP A 19 -6.21 0.09 -12.10
C ASP A 19 -5.07 0.23 -11.08
N ASN A 20 -4.80 1.48 -10.67
CA ASN A 20 -3.66 1.84 -9.82
C ASN A 20 -3.95 1.64 -8.31
N GLY A 21 -4.73 0.61 -7.98
CA GLY A 21 -5.30 0.43 -6.65
C GLY A 21 -6.56 1.25 -6.41
N SER A 22 -7.32 0.86 -5.39
CA SER A 22 -8.55 1.52 -4.96
C SER A 22 -8.31 2.97 -4.64
N VAL A 23 -9.40 3.71 -4.67
CA VAL A 23 -9.50 5.10 -4.21
C VAL A 23 -8.87 5.28 -2.83
N VAL A 24 -8.90 4.26 -1.96
CA VAL A 24 -8.30 4.30 -0.64
C VAL A 24 -6.77 4.25 -0.72
N THR A 25 -6.21 3.33 -1.50
CA THR A 25 -4.76 3.22 -1.70
C THR A 25 -4.16 4.49 -2.34
N ARG A 26 -4.86 5.07 -3.32
CA ARG A 26 -4.48 6.37 -3.91
C ARG A 26 -4.71 7.54 -2.96
N GLY A 27 -5.77 7.48 -2.15
CA GLY A 27 -6.06 8.46 -1.11
C GLY A 27 -4.98 8.54 -0.05
N VAL A 28 -4.32 7.41 0.25
CA VAL A 28 -3.15 7.39 1.15
C VAL A 28 -1.95 8.11 0.54
N GLN A 29 -1.73 8.10 -0.77
CA GLN A 29 -0.58 8.80 -1.36
C GLN A 29 -0.66 10.32 -1.15
N ASN A 30 -1.87 10.90 -1.16
CA ASN A 30 -2.05 12.32 -0.91
C ASN A 30 -2.12 12.66 0.59
N LEU A 31 -1.30 13.58 1.10
CA LEU A 31 -1.24 13.89 2.54
C LEU A 31 -2.56 14.43 3.11
N THR A 32 -3.30 15.23 2.35
CA THR A 32 -4.59 15.80 2.81
C THR A 32 -5.64 14.69 2.97
N ASN A 33 -5.75 13.81 1.98
CA ASN A 33 -6.67 12.69 2.03
C ASN A 33 -6.26 11.68 3.11
N ARG A 34 -4.97 11.40 3.24
CA ARG A 34 -4.40 10.54 4.28
C ARG A 34 -4.73 11.03 5.69
N LYS A 35 -4.59 12.33 5.97
CA LYS A 35 -4.99 12.92 7.26
C LYS A 35 -6.48 12.76 7.55
N ARG A 36 -7.34 12.91 6.54
CA ARG A 36 -8.79 12.67 6.68
C ARG A 36 -9.10 11.22 6.99
N LEU A 37 -8.48 10.29 6.26
CA LEU A 37 -8.62 8.85 6.49
C LEU A 37 -8.11 8.45 7.88
N ALA A 38 -6.98 9.01 8.31
CA ALA A 38 -6.41 8.78 9.64
C ALA A 38 -7.36 9.19 10.77
N ALA A 39 -8.04 10.33 10.62
CA ALA A 39 -9.02 10.78 11.60
C ALA A 39 -10.24 9.84 11.69
N ILE A 40 -10.71 9.31 10.54
CA ILE A 40 -11.86 8.39 10.48
C ILE A 40 -11.49 7.02 11.08
N LEU A 41 -10.29 6.53 10.76
CA LEU A 41 -9.82 5.19 11.13
C LEU A 41 -9.07 5.17 12.47
N GLU A 42 -8.82 6.33 13.07
CA GLU A 42 -8.03 6.54 14.29
C GLU A 42 -6.63 5.91 14.22
N VAL A 43 -5.91 6.14 13.13
CA VAL A 43 -4.54 5.63 12.90
C VAL A 43 -3.56 6.76 12.62
N ASN A 44 -2.27 6.51 12.88
CA ASN A 44 -1.20 7.49 12.66
C ASN A 44 -0.34 7.19 11.43
N ASP A 45 -0.42 5.98 10.89
CA ASP A 45 0.40 5.52 9.78
C ASP A 45 -0.40 4.56 8.90
N PHE A 46 -0.02 4.49 7.63
CA PHE A 46 -0.60 3.61 6.64
C PHE A 46 0.48 2.78 5.98
N LEU A 47 0.37 1.46 6.04
CA LEU A 47 1.14 0.55 5.21
C LEU A 47 0.29 0.18 3.99
N THR A 48 0.72 0.60 2.80
CA THR A 48 0.12 0.17 1.53
C THR A 48 0.91 -1.02 0.99
N VAL A 49 0.19 -2.03 0.49
CA VAL A 49 0.77 -3.18 -0.21
C VAL A 49 -0.05 -3.40 -1.47
N ILE A 50 0.58 -3.22 -2.63
CA ILE A 50 -0.03 -3.39 -3.95
C ILE A 50 0.59 -4.62 -4.59
N VAL A 51 -0.23 -5.61 -4.88
CA VAL A 51 0.19 -6.83 -5.60
C VAL A 51 -0.31 -6.74 -7.03
N ARG A 52 0.60 -6.77 -8.01
CA ARG A 52 0.28 -6.81 -9.43
C ARG A 52 0.75 -8.11 -10.03
N GLN A 53 -0.12 -8.75 -10.82
CA GLN A 53 0.28 -9.89 -11.64
C GLN A 53 0.27 -9.48 -13.11
N SER A 54 1.42 -9.60 -13.76
CA SER A 54 1.62 -9.29 -15.18
C SER A 54 2.12 -10.53 -15.89
N GLY A 55 1.21 -11.28 -16.50
CA GLY A 55 1.51 -12.59 -17.09
C GLY A 55 2.00 -13.58 -16.03
N GLU A 56 3.26 -14.02 -16.16
CA GLU A 56 3.92 -14.94 -15.22
C GLU A 56 4.80 -14.24 -14.17
N ALA A 57 4.74 -12.91 -14.08
CA ALA A 57 5.43 -12.13 -13.06
C ALA A 57 4.44 -11.62 -12.01
N ILE A 58 4.87 -11.62 -10.75
CA ILE A 58 4.19 -10.98 -9.62
C ILE A 58 5.10 -9.86 -9.14
N SER A 59 4.55 -8.66 -8.97
CA SER A 59 5.20 -7.52 -8.34
C SER A 59 4.43 -7.14 -7.08
N VAL A 60 5.14 -6.93 -5.97
CA VAL A 60 4.61 -6.46 -4.70
C VAL A 60 5.29 -5.15 -4.35
N GLU A 61 4.54 -4.07 -4.35
CA GLU A 61 4.98 -2.74 -3.92
C GLU A 61 4.45 -2.49 -2.51
N ALA A 62 5.34 -2.28 -1.56
CA ALA A 62 5.00 -1.94 -0.19
C ALA A 62 5.52 -0.55 0.17
N ALA A 63 4.68 0.32 0.74
CA ALA A 63 5.08 1.66 1.17
C ALA A 63 4.44 2.05 2.50
N LEU A 64 5.24 2.62 3.41
CA LEU A 64 4.80 3.12 4.71
C LEU A 64 4.69 4.65 4.68
N HIS A 65 3.49 5.15 4.99
CA HIS A 65 3.16 6.57 4.96
C HIS A 65 2.80 7.07 6.37
N ASN A 66 3.39 8.19 6.81
CA ASN A 66 3.00 8.88 8.04
C ASN A 66 2.10 10.09 7.74
N LEU A 67 1.74 10.91 8.74
CA LEU A 67 0.90 12.10 8.56
C LEU A 67 1.68 13.42 8.45
N GLU A 68 3.00 13.36 8.33
CA GLU A 68 3.86 14.56 8.39
C GLU A 68 4.36 14.99 7.01
N GLN A 69 4.62 14.02 6.13
CA GLN A 69 5.20 14.25 4.80
C GLN A 69 4.44 13.53 3.70
N GLU A 70 4.52 14.08 2.48
CA GLU A 70 3.90 13.48 1.30
C GLU A 70 4.57 12.13 0.96
N GLU A 71 5.90 12.14 0.90
CA GLU A 71 6.72 10.97 0.59
C GLU A 71 6.60 9.87 1.66
N PRO A 72 6.60 8.59 1.27
CA PRO A 72 6.61 7.49 2.22
C PRO A 72 7.91 7.52 3.06
N LEU A 73 7.79 7.11 4.33
CA LEU A 73 8.94 6.87 5.20
C LEU A 73 9.83 5.75 4.66
N TRP A 74 9.23 4.79 3.98
CA TRP A 74 9.88 3.64 3.41
C TRP A 74 9.05 3.08 2.26
N ALA A 75 9.72 2.62 1.20
CA ALA A 75 9.09 1.88 0.11
C ALA A 75 10.02 0.77 -0.41
N LYS A 76 9.44 -0.39 -0.75
CA LYS A 76 10.14 -1.47 -1.46
C LYS A 76 9.25 -2.08 -2.54
N VAL A 77 9.91 -2.52 -3.61
CA VAL A 77 9.30 -3.30 -4.68
C VAL A 77 9.97 -4.67 -4.69
N PHE A 78 9.16 -5.71 -4.73
CA PHE A 78 9.59 -7.09 -4.85
C PHE A 78 8.99 -7.67 -6.11
N GLU A 79 9.82 -8.21 -6.99
CA GLU A 79 9.36 -8.86 -8.21
C GLU A 79 9.79 -10.31 -8.19
N TRP A 80 8.86 -11.18 -8.55
CA TRP A 80 9.14 -12.58 -8.82
C TRP A 80 8.64 -12.90 -10.22
N SER A 81 9.38 -13.74 -10.92
CA SER A 81 8.98 -14.31 -12.20
C SER A 81 9.19 -15.81 -12.14
N LYS A 82 8.49 -16.57 -13.00
CA LYS A 82 8.71 -18.01 -13.06
C LYS A 82 10.15 -18.35 -13.51
N PRO A 83 10.76 -19.41 -12.95
CA PRO A 83 10.23 -20.22 -11.86
C PRO A 83 10.38 -19.48 -10.51
N TRP A 84 9.30 -19.46 -9.73
CA TRP A 84 9.25 -18.75 -8.44
C TRP A 84 10.29 -19.34 -7.47
N ALA A 85 11.45 -18.71 -7.34
CA ALA A 85 12.45 -19.12 -6.36
C ALA A 85 12.09 -18.53 -4.99
N LEU A 86 11.84 -19.40 -4.01
CA LEU A 86 11.76 -19.02 -2.61
C LEU A 86 13.22 -18.86 -2.11
N TRP A 87 13.68 -17.62 -2.07
CA TRP A 87 14.79 -17.13 -1.24
C TRP A 87 14.75 -17.66 0.20
#